data_AF-A0A962IDH0-F1
#
_entry.id   AF-A0A962IDH0-F1
#
_cell.length_a   1.000
_cell.length_b   1.000
_cell.length_c   1.000
_cell.angle_alpha   90.00
_cell.angle_beta   90.00
_cell.angle_gamma   90.00
#
_symmetry.space_group_name_H-M   'P 1'
#
loop_
_entity.id
_entity.type
_entity.pdbx_description
1 polymer ?
#
loop_
_entity_poly.entity_id
_entity_poly.type
_entity_poly.pdbx_seq_one_letter_code
_entity_poly.pdbx_strand_id
1 'polypeptide(L)'
;MSSFLAQNTLALAVGGGAGAATYAFMPEQGWMMSALAAYSGFLGVHLPCIQQPSSTSYKIIRTTSWLAGLGIPFLFFFYRLTDLLVSLLAVYLLIIGLWWIIDRISLVRDFTQSLPAIVGLPVTVTGYAYLLTGPDMILPVFLACSLGYVIQLLVENHAEEVRRTNFTMIE
;
A
#
# COMPACT_ATOMS: atom_id res chain seq x y z
N MET A 1 -9.63 -14.56 -6.98
CA MET A 1 -8.35 -14.19 -6.32
C MET A 1 -7.25 -15.13 -6.75
N SER A 2 -6.11 -14.55 -7.11
CA SER A 2 -4.84 -15.28 -7.26
C SER A 2 -4.48 -15.99 -5.95
N SER A 3 -3.72 -17.07 -6.01
CA SER A 3 -3.18 -17.68 -4.79
C SER A 3 -2.34 -16.65 -4.04
N PHE A 4 -2.32 -16.73 -2.71
CA PHE A 4 -1.51 -15.83 -1.89
C PHE A 4 -0.04 -15.84 -2.30
N LEU A 5 0.48 -17.01 -2.69
CA LEU A 5 1.84 -17.16 -3.22
C LEU A 5 2.06 -16.31 -4.48
N ALA A 6 1.17 -16.42 -5.47
CA ALA A 6 1.30 -15.64 -6.71
C ALA A 6 1.23 -14.14 -6.45
N GLN A 7 0.32 -13.70 -5.58
CA GLN A 7 0.21 -12.30 -5.19
C GLN A 7 1.46 -11.81 -4.44
N ASN A 8 2.00 -12.62 -3.53
CA ASN A 8 3.19 -12.25 -2.77
C ASN A 8 4.44 -12.22 -3.65
N THR A 9 4.57 -13.13 -4.61
CA THR A 9 5.65 -13.08 -5.61
C THR A 9 5.55 -11.83 -6.47
N LEU A 10 4.34 -11.46 -6.90
CA LEU A 10 4.09 -10.21 -7.62
C LEU A 10 4.44 -8.99 -6.77
N ALA A 11 4.03 -8.98 -5.50
CA ALA A 11 4.35 -7.90 -4.56
C ALA A 11 5.86 -7.72 -4.36
N LEU A 12 6.60 -8.82 -4.24
CA LEU A 12 8.07 -8.79 -4.15
C LEU A 12 8.71 -8.29 -5.44
N ALA A 13 8.19 -8.68 -6.61
CA ALA A 13 8.72 -8.23 -7.90
C ALA A 13 8.47 -6.73 -8.12
N VAL A 14 7.26 -6.25 -7.84
CA VAL A 14 6.91 -4.83 -7.97
C VAL A 14 7.67 -4.00 -6.93
N GLY A 15 7.71 -4.43 -5.67
CA GLY A 15 8.47 -3.76 -4.63
C GLY A 15 9.96 -3.74 -4.92
N GLY A 16 10.57 -4.89 -5.20
CA GLY A 16 11.99 -4.97 -5.57
C GLY A 16 12.33 -4.09 -6.77
N GLY A 17 11.49 -4.10 -7.82
CA GLY A 17 11.64 -3.25 -8.99
C GLY A 17 11.55 -1.76 -8.66
N ALA A 18 10.59 -1.36 -7.82
CA ALA A 18 10.45 0.03 -7.37
C ALA A 18 11.68 0.49 -6.58
N GLY A 19 12.16 -0.32 -5.63
CA GLY A 19 13.36 -0.01 -4.86
C GLY A 19 14.62 0.09 -5.72
N ALA A 20 14.80 -0.85 -6.65
CA ALA A 20 15.91 -0.82 -7.59
C ALA A 20 15.86 0.40 -8.51
N ALA A 21 14.68 0.75 -9.02
CA ALA A 21 14.49 1.96 -9.83
C ALA A 21 14.81 3.22 -9.03
N THR A 22 14.29 3.35 -7.81
CA THR A 22 14.61 4.49 -6.93
C THR A 22 16.10 4.57 -6.64
N TYR A 23 16.77 3.45 -6.35
CA TYR A 23 18.22 3.43 -6.13
C TYR A 23 19.01 3.87 -7.37
N ALA A 24 18.57 3.47 -8.57
CA ALA A 24 19.23 3.80 -9.83
C ALA A 24 19.03 5.27 -10.25
N PHE A 25 17.84 5.83 -10.04
CA PHE A 25 17.50 7.19 -10.48
C PHE A 25 17.74 8.27 -9.42
N MET A 26 17.80 7.91 -8.14
CA MET A 26 17.99 8.83 -7.02
C MET A 26 19.03 8.28 -6.02
N PRO A 27 20.26 7.99 -6.46
CA PRO A 27 21.27 7.35 -5.60
C PRO A 27 21.69 8.20 -4.38
N GLU A 28 21.59 9.52 -4.48
CA GLU A 28 21.92 10.49 -3.42
C GLU A 28 20.99 10.42 -2.21
N GLN A 29 19.78 9.89 -2.40
CA GLN A 29 18.76 9.77 -1.37
C GLN A 29 19.02 8.64 -0.37
N GLY A 30 19.97 7.74 -0.69
CA GLY A 30 20.40 6.65 0.19
C GLY A 30 19.45 5.45 0.27
N TRP A 31 19.92 4.40 0.95
CA TRP A 31 19.25 3.09 1.00
C TRP A 31 17.85 3.12 1.64
N MET A 32 17.63 4.06 2.57
CA MET A 32 16.35 4.20 3.26
C MET A 32 15.22 4.55 2.29
N MET A 33 15.52 5.38 1.28
CA MET A 33 14.53 5.78 0.28
C MET A 33 14.19 4.62 -0.68
N SER A 34 15.19 3.87 -1.12
CA SER A 34 14.98 2.65 -1.91
C SER A 34 14.15 1.61 -1.15
N ALA A 35 14.40 1.44 0.16
CA ALA A 35 13.65 0.52 1.00
C ALA A 35 12.18 0.95 1.15
N LEU A 36 11.92 2.25 1.31
CA LEU A 36 10.57 2.79 1.38
C LEU A 36 9.81 2.61 0.06
N ALA A 37 10.42 2.97 -1.07
CA ALA A 37 9.82 2.75 -2.38
C ALA A 37 9.52 1.26 -2.63
N ALA A 38 10.43 0.37 -2.24
CA ALA A 38 10.22 -1.07 -2.34
C ALA A 38 9.05 -1.55 -1.49
N TYR A 39 9.01 -1.11 -0.23
CA TYR A 39 7.94 -1.48 0.68
C TYR A 39 6.58 -0.94 0.22
N SER A 40 6.53 0.29 -0.30
CA SER A 40 5.30 0.88 -0.83
C SER A 40 4.81 0.17 -2.08
N GLY A 41 5.70 -0.23 -2.99
CA GLY A 41 5.34 -1.07 -4.15
C GLY A 41 4.79 -2.44 -3.73
N PHE A 42 5.41 -3.06 -2.72
CA PHE A 42 4.93 -4.30 -2.11
C PHE A 42 3.52 -4.15 -1.54
N LEU A 43 3.28 -3.10 -0.74
CA LEU A 43 1.94 -2.83 -0.18
C LEU A 43 0.90 -2.50 -1.25
N GLY A 44 1.31 -1.81 -2.31
CA GLY A 44 0.47 -1.50 -3.47
C GLY A 44 -0.26 -2.72 -4.02
N VAL A 45 0.44 -3.85 -4.14
CA VAL A 45 -0.11 -5.11 -4.64
C VAL A 45 -1.12 -5.75 -3.67
N HIS A 46 -1.03 -5.48 -2.36
CA HIS A 46 -1.95 -6.05 -1.37
C HIS A 46 -3.16 -5.15 -1.08
N LEU A 47 -3.07 -3.85 -1.38
CA LEU A 47 -4.11 -2.86 -1.13
C LEU A 47 -5.51 -3.22 -1.69
N PRO A 48 -5.66 -3.76 -2.92
CA PRO A 48 -6.97 -4.14 -3.45
C PRO A 48 -7.70 -5.20 -2.60
N CYS A 49 -6.98 -5.99 -1.80
CA CYS A 49 -7.57 -7.02 -0.94
C CYS A 49 -8.18 -6.47 0.36
N ILE A 50 -8.20 -5.15 0.56
CA ILE A 50 -8.75 -4.55 1.77
C ILE A 50 -10.26 -4.81 1.97
N GLN A 51 -10.97 -5.14 0.90
CA GLN A 51 -12.40 -5.50 0.97
C GLN A 51 -12.66 -6.93 1.43
N GLN A 52 -11.61 -7.74 1.60
CA GLN A 52 -11.74 -9.17 1.86
C GLN A 52 -11.05 -9.54 3.18
N PRO A 53 -11.72 -9.37 4.33
CA PRO A 53 -11.14 -9.65 5.65
C PRO A 53 -10.63 -11.08 5.84
N SER A 54 -11.17 -12.04 5.08
CA SER A 54 -10.73 -13.44 5.07
C SER A 54 -9.40 -13.66 4.35
N SER A 55 -8.94 -12.70 3.54
CA SER A 55 -7.69 -12.80 2.77
C SER A 55 -6.45 -12.62 3.64
N THR A 56 -5.40 -13.39 3.38
CA THR A 56 -4.08 -13.16 4.01
C THR A 56 -3.50 -11.79 3.63
N SER A 57 -3.79 -11.29 2.42
CA SER A 57 -3.36 -9.96 1.97
C SER A 57 -4.02 -8.84 2.79
N TYR A 58 -5.26 -9.03 3.25
CA TYR A 58 -5.89 -8.11 4.20
C TYR A 58 -5.09 -8.01 5.51
N LYS A 59 -4.63 -9.16 6.03
CA LYS A 59 -3.81 -9.19 7.25
C LYS A 59 -2.50 -8.43 7.06
N ILE A 60 -1.83 -8.56 5.91
CA ILE A 60 -0.61 -7.80 5.60
C ILE A 60 -0.86 -6.30 5.67
N ILE A 61 -1.91 -5.81 5.00
CA ILE A 61 -2.27 -4.38 5.04
C ILE A 61 -2.59 -3.97 6.47
N ARG A 62 -3.42 -4.73 7.19
CA ARG A 62 -3.84 -4.37 8.56
C ARG A 62 -2.68 -4.32 9.55
N THR A 63 -1.80 -5.32 9.51
CA THR A 63 -0.60 -5.36 10.35
C THR A 63 0.34 -4.20 10.02
N THR A 64 0.54 -3.91 8.74
CA THR A 64 1.35 -2.77 8.30
C THR A 64 0.79 -1.44 8.81
N SER A 65 -0.51 -1.23 8.68
CA SER A 65 -1.18 -0.02 9.18
C SER A 65 -1.03 0.15 10.69
N TRP A 66 -1.13 -0.96 11.43
CA TRP A 66 -0.94 -0.96 12.88
C TRP A 66 0.50 -0.64 13.26
N LEU A 67 1.47 -1.26 12.57
CA LEU A 67 2.90 -0.96 12.75
C LEU A 67 3.23 0.49 12.43
N ALA A 68 2.66 1.07 11.35
CA ALA A 68 2.82 2.49 11.03
C ALA A 68 2.22 3.39 12.11
N GLY A 69 1.04 3.03 12.62
CA GLY A 69 0.36 3.75 13.70
C GLY A 69 1.13 3.79 15.02
N LEU A 70 2.00 2.80 15.29
CA LEU A 70 2.87 2.77 16.47
C LEU A 70 4.28 3.32 16.19
N GLY A 71 4.84 3.00 15.04
CA GLY A 71 6.21 3.33 14.67
C GLY A 71 6.41 4.82 14.43
N ILE A 72 5.48 5.48 13.74
CA ILE A 72 5.62 6.91 13.42
C ILE A 72 5.66 7.78 14.70
N PRO A 73 4.71 7.69 15.65
CA PRO A 73 4.78 8.45 16.89
C PRO A 73 6.05 8.15 17.69
N PHE A 74 6.48 6.89 17.70
CA PHE A 74 7.70 6.47 18.38
C PHE A 74 8.95 7.12 17.76
N LEU A 75 9.02 7.26 16.44
CA LEU A 75 10.12 7.98 15.79
C LEU A 75 10.11 9.48 16.11
N PHE A 76 8.93 10.11 16.11
CA PHE A 76 8.80 11.52 16.50
C PHE A 76 9.15 11.75 17.97
N PHE A 77 8.86 10.80 18.86
CA PHE A 77 9.25 10.85 20.27
C PHE A 77 10.76 11.02 20.47
N PHE A 78 11.58 10.25 19.75
CA PHE A 78 13.04 10.37 19.86
C PHE A 78 13.57 11.68 19.28
N TYR A 79 12.86 12.27 18.32
CA TYR A 79 13.27 13.53 17.72
C TYR A 79 12.94 14.73 18.63
N ARG A 80 11.75 14.73 19.25
CA ARG A 80 11.33 15.76 20.19
C ARG A 80 10.25 15.27 21.16
N LEU A 81 10.64 15.09 22.42
CA LEU A 81 9.75 14.58 23.49
C LEU A 81 8.47 15.40 23.65
N THR A 82 8.54 16.73 23.45
CA THR A 82 7.41 17.66 23.57
C THR A 82 6.34 17.46 22.49
N ASP A 83 6.73 16.90 21.35
CA ASP A 83 5.86 16.76 20.19
C ASP A 83 5.13 15.41 20.21
N LEU A 84 5.34 14.60 21.26
CA LEU A 84 4.75 13.26 21.41
C LEU A 84 3.23 13.28 21.36
N LEU A 85 2.58 14.15 22.14
CA LEU A 85 1.12 14.17 22.23
C LEU A 85 0.48 14.63 20.90
N VAL A 86 1.09 15.62 20.25
CA VAL A 86 0.62 16.15 18.97
C VAL A 86 0.85 15.13 17.85
N SER A 87 2.00 14.46 17.84
CA SER A 87 2.29 13.39 16.88
C SER A 87 1.42 12.15 17.10
N LEU A 88 1.13 11.77 18.35
CA LEU A 88 0.16 10.71 18.67
C LEU A 88 -1.24 11.06 18.17
N LEU A 89 -1.69 12.30 18.39
CA LEU A 89 -3.00 12.75 17.92
C LEU A 89 -3.06 12.78 16.39
N ALA A 90 -2.05 13.35 15.73
CA ALA A 90 -1.96 13.41 14.28
C ALA A 90 -1.94 12.00 13.68
N VAL A 91 -1.14 11.09 14.24
CA VAL A 91 -1.09 9.70 13.79
C VAL A 91 -2.41 8.97 14.07
N TYR A 92 -3.03 9.17 15.22
CA TYR A 92 -4.32 8.56 15.50
C TYR A 92 -5.38 9.01 14.49
N LEU A 93 -5.47 10.31 14.21
CA LEU A 93 -6.45 10.86 13.26
C LEU A 93 -6.14 10.46 11.81
N LEU A 94 -4.89 10.60 11.38
CA LEU A 94 -4.48 10.39 9.98
C LEU A 94 -4.25 8.92 9.63
N ILE A 95 -3.84 8.09 10.58
CA ILE A 95 -3.54 6.68 10.33
C ILE A 95 -4.74 5.84 10.74
N ILE A 96 -5.09 5.85 12.03
CA ILE A 96 -6.14 4.97 12.56
C ILE A 96 -7.53 5.44 12.08
N GLY A 97 -7.80 6.75 12.14
CA GLY A 97 -9.05 7.33 11.68
C GLY A 97 -9.27 7.16 10.18
N LEU A 98 -8.28 7.48 9.36
CA LEU A 98 -8.34 7.28 7.91
C LEU A 98 -8.50 5.81 7.53
N TRP A 99 -7.79 4.89 8.20
CA TRP A 99 -7.97 3.46 7.99
C TRP A 99 -9.34 2.98 8.42
N TRP A 100 -9.93 3.52 9.48
CA TRP A 100 -11.31 3.24 9.88
C TRP A 100 -12.30 3.67 8.80
N ILE A 101 -12.11 4.86 8.23
CA ILE A 101 -12.93 5.36 7.13
C ILE A 101 -12.78 4.46 5.91
N ILE A 102 -11.56 4.10 5.53
CA ILE A 102 -11.28 3.19 4.42
C ILE A 102 -11.91 1.81 4.67
N ASP A 103 -11.76 1.24 5.87
CA ASP A 103 -12.34 -0.06 6.23
C ASP A 103 -13.88 -0.04 6.20
N ARG A 104 -14.51 1.10 6.51
CA ARG A 104 -15.97 1.26 6.38
C ARG A 104 -16.42 1.45 4.95
N ILE A 105 -15.69 2.24 4.16
CA ILE A 105 -16.02 2.48 2.76
C ILE A 105 -15.72 1.24 1.90
N SER A 106 -14.69 0.46 2.26
CA SER A 106 -14.32 -0.75 1.54
C SER A 106 -15.39 -1.86 1.63
N LEU A 107 -16.28 -1.81 2.62
CA LEU A 107 -17.44 -2.69 2.72
C LEU A 107 -18.50 -2.41 1.64
N VAL A 108 -18.42 -1.27 0.94
CA VAL A 108 -19.24 -1.01 -0.23
C VAL A 108 -18.73 -1.84 -1.40
N ARG A 109 -19.65 -2.55 -2.06
CA ARG A 109 -19.36 -3.42 -3.21
C ARG A 109 -18.54 -2.65 -4.26
N ASP A 110 -17.46 -3.27 -4.73
CA ASP A 110 -16.57 -2.80 -5.80
C ASP A 110 -15.79 -1.49 -5.52
N PHE A 111 -15.74 -1.01 -4.27
CA PHE A 111 -14.95 0.18 -3.91
C PHE A 111 -13.48 0.12 -4.36
N THR A 112 -12.77 -1.01 -4.29
CA THR A 112 -11.35 -1.05 -4.72
C THR A 112 -11.14 -0.90 -6.22
N GLN A 113 -12.19 -1.12 -7.02
CA GLN A 113 -12.15 -0.84 -8.45
C GLN A 113 -12.56 0.60 -8.78
N SER A 114 -12.99 1.38 -7.78
CA SER A 114 -13.39 2.77 -7.96
C SER A 114 -12.17 3.70 -8.09
N LEU A 115 -12.32 4.76 -8.89
CA LEU A 115 -11.31 5.82 -9.01
C LEU A 115 -10.87 6.40 -7.65
N PRO A 116 -11.78 6.68 -6.69
CA PRO A 116 -11.40 7.12 -5.36
C PRO A 116 -10.49 6.14 -4.61
N ALA A 117 -10.64 4.83 -4.78
CA ALA A 117 -9.75 3.86 -4.13
C ALA A 117 -8.40 3.74 -4.85
N ILE A 118 -8.41 3.74 -6.19
CA ILE A 118 -7.20 3.69 -7.03
C ILE A 118 -6.28 4.87 -6.72
N VAL A 119 -6.82 6.05 -6.44
CA VAL A 119 -6.02 7.24 -6.10
C VAL A 119 -5.85 7.38 -4.59
N GLY A 120 -6.92 7.21 -3.82
CA GLY A 120 -6.94 7.49 -2.39
C GLY A 120 -6.09 6.54 -1.55
N LEU A 121 -6.05 5.25 -1.89
CA LEU A 121 -5.25 4.26 -1.14
C LEU A 121 -3.74 4.49 -1.34
N PRO A 122 -3.23 4.69 -2.57
CA PRO A 122 -1.84 5.10 -2.76
C PRO A 122 -1.50 6.46 -2.15
N VAL A 123 -2.39 7.45 -2.21
CA VAL A 123 -2.19 8.75 -1.53
C VAL A 123 -2.02 8.56 -0.03
N THR A 124 -2.81 7.68 0.59
CA THR A 124 -2.70 7.36 2.01
C THR A 124 -1.32 6.79 2.36
N VAL A 125 -0.84 5.81 1.58
CA VAL A 125 0.51 5.23 1.75
C VAL A 125 1.59 6.29 1.55
N THR A 126 1.40 7.18 0.59
CA THR A 126 2.34 8.28 0.29
C THR A 126 2.40 9.30 1.42
N GLY A 127 1.26 9.61 2.05
CA GLY A 127 1.22 10.46 3.24
C GLY A 127 2.08 9.92 4.37
N TYR A 128 2.17 8.59 4.54
CA TYR A 128 3.06 7.99 5.54
C TYR A 128 4.53 8.19 5.20
N ALA A 129 4.92 7.99 3.94
CA ALA A 129 6.29 8.25 3.51
C ALA A 129 6.66 9.73 3.67
N TYR A 130 5.74 10.65 3.34
CA TYR A 130 5.95 12.08 3.56
C TYR A 130 6.28 12.41 5.02
N LEU A 131 5.52 11.84 5.97
CA LEU A 131 5.78 12.07 7.40
C LEU A 131 7.12 11.50 7.88
N LEU A 132 7.64 10.47 7.22
CA LEU A 132 8.90 9.82 7.60
C LEU A 132 10.14 10.46 6.98
N THR A 133 10.06 10.87 5.72
CA THR A 133 11.22 11.27 4.92
C THR A 133 11.11 12.63 4.26
N GLY A 134 9.97 13.32 4.40
CA GLY A 134 9.74 14.62 3.78
C GLY A 134 9.26 14.53 2.33
N PRO A 135 9.27 15.66 1.60
CA PRO A 135 8.58 15.81 0.31
C PRO A 135 9.21 15.01 -0.84
N ASP A 136 10.51 14.75 -0.79
CA ASP A 136 11.25 14.13 -1.89
C ASP A 136 10.78 12.71 -2.21
N MET A 137 10.14 12.05 -1.24
CA MET A 137 9.64 10.68 -1.36
C MET A 137 8.18 10.56 -1.79
N ILE A 138 7.46 11.67 -1.89
CA ILE A 138 6.05 11.66 -2.27
C ILE A 138 5.88 10.97 -3.63
N LEU A 139 6.61 11.43 -4.64
CA LEU A 139 6.44 10.94 -6.00
C LEU A 139 6.90 9.47 -6.17
N PRO A 140 8.10 9.05 -5.74
CA PRO A 140 8.54 7.66 -5.87
C PRO A 140 7.60 6.68 -5.17
N VAL A 141 7.17 7.00 -3.95
CA VAL A 141 6.27 6.13 -3.17
C VAL A 141 4.89 6.06 -3.79
N PHE A 142 4.35 7.19 -4.22
CA PHE A 142 3.05 7.23 -4.88
C PHE A 142 3.04 6.38 -6.14
N LEU A 143 4.06 6.52 -6.99
CA LEU A 143 4.18 5.77 -8.23
C LEU A 143 4.37 4.28 -7.96
N ALA A 144 5.26 3.90 -7.03
CA ALA A 144 5.48 2.50 -6.67
C ALA A 144 4.20 1.83 -6.15
N CYS A 145 3.51 2.50 -5.23
CA CYS A 145 2.27 2.00 -4.65
C CYS A 145 1.14 1.89 -5.68
N SER A 146 0.95 2.94 -6.50
CA SER A 146 -0.07 2.97 -7.55
C SER A 146 0.19 1.92 -8.62
N LEU A 147 1.45 1.72 -9.01
CA LEU A 147 1.84 0.70 -9.97
C LEU A 147 1.50 -0.70 -9.44
N GLY A 148 1.85 -1.01 -8.19
CA GLY A 148 1.49 -2.28 -7.56
C GLY A 148 -0.01 -2.51 -7.50
N TYR A 149 -0.77 -1.47 -7.14
CA TYR A 149 -2.22 -1.50 -7.08
C TYR A 149 -2.84 -1.85 -8.45
N VAL A 150 -2.44 -1.11 -9.48
CA VAL A 150 -2.96 -1.29 -10.84
C VAL A 150 -2.56 -2.65 -11.41
N ILE A 151 -1.31 -3.08 -11.23
CA ILE A 151 -0.86 -4.39 -11.69
C ILE A 151 -1.67 -5.51 -11.05
N GLN A 152 -1.93 -5.45 -9.74
CA GLN A 152 -2.77 -6.46 -9.09
C GLN A 152 -4.18 -6.49 -9.67
N LEU A 153 -4.81 -5.33 -9.88
CA LEU A 153 -6.14 -5.27 -10.48
C LEU A 153 -6.16 -5.86 -11.90
N LEU A 154 -5.13 -5.59 -12.72
CA LEU A 154 -5.02 -6.16 -14.06
C LEU A 154 -4.85 -7.69 -14.02
N VAL A 155 -4.05 -8.20 -13.08
CA VAL A 155 -3.86 -9.64 -12.89
C VAL A 155 -5.16 -10.32 -12.46
N GLU A 156 -5.91 -9.71 -11.54
CA GLU A 156 -7.21 -10.21 -11.11
C GLU A 156 -8.23 -10.22 -12.25
N ASN A 157 -8.35 -9.13 -13.00
CA ASN A 157 -9.25 -9.03 -14.15
C ASN A 157 -8.92 -10.07 -15.22
N HIS A 158 -7.65 -10.26 -15.54
CA HIS A 158 -7.23 -11.26 -16.53
C HIS A 158 -7.52 -12.70 -16.06
N ALA A 159 -7.29 -13.00 -14.78
CA ALA A 159 -7.59 -14.32 -14.23
C ALA A 159 -9.10 -14.63 -14.23
N GLU A 160 -9.95 -13.62 -14.04
CA GLU A 160 -11.41 -13.77 -14.17
C GLU A 160 -11.85 -13.98 -15.61
N GLU A 161 -11.26 -13.25 -16.57
CA GLU A 161 -11.55 -13.40 -18.00
C GLU A 161 -11.24 -14.82 -18.48
N VAL A 162 -10.04 -15.33 -18.20
CA VAL A 162 -9.63 -16.70 -18.56
C VAL A 162 -10.57 -17.74 -17.96
N ARG A 163 -11.03 -17.52 -16.73
CA ARG A 163 -11.98 -18.42 -16.07
C ARG A 163 -13.33 -18.43 -16.80
N ARG A 164 -13.85 -17.27 -17.22
CA ARG A 164 -15.11 -17.16 -17.97
C ARG A 164 -15.01 -17.89 -19.32
N THR A 165 -13.93 -17.68 -20.06
CA THR A 165 -13.71 -18.34 -21.37
C THR A 165 -13.67 -19.86 -21.27
N ASN A 166 -13.06 -20.40 -20.21
CA ASN A 166 -13.01 -21.86 -20.01
C ASN A 166 -14.39 -22.46 -19.70
N PHE A 167 -15.28 -21.74 -19.01
CA PHE A 167 -16.64 -22.22 -18.78
C PHE A 167 -17.48 -22.26 -20.06
N THR A 168 -17.31 -21.29 -20.96
CA THR A 168 -18.04 -21.26 -22.24
C THR A 168 -17.60 -22.31 -23.26
N MET A 169 -16.45 -22.97 -23.06
CA MET A 169 -15.98 -24.07 -23.93
C MET A 169 -16.44 -25.46 -23.48
N ILE A 170 -17.13 -25.55 -22.34
CA ILE A 170 -17.63 -26.82 -21.77
C ILE A 170 -19.12 -27.03 -22.07
N GLU A 171 -19.80 -26.01 -22.61
CA GLU A 171 -21.19 -26.08 -23.12
C GLU A 171 -21.22 -26.41 -24.63
#